data_AF-A0A3D1Z7G6-F1
#
_entry.id   AF-A0A3D1Z7G6-F1
#
_cell.length_a   1.000
_cell.length_b   1.000
_cell.length_c   1.000
_cell.angle_alpha   90.00
_cell.angle_beta   90.00
_cell.angle_gamma   90.00
#
_symmetry.space_group_name_H-M   'P 1'
#
loop_
_entity.id
_entity.type
_entity.pdbx_description
1 polymer ?
#
loop_
_entity_poly.entity_id
_entity_poly.type
_entity_poly.pdbx_seq_one_letter_code
_entity_poly.pdbx_strand_id
1 'polypeptide(L)'
;MKRSLFSILVLSLLGGCSSPGSWTDHISSKFSGSVESAELSGGELAGTSKAFYWYTRALSKPKVASDYVQLPDNAWYKSSYQWQDGTIKEIVREGEVQQSSDGLKPFLVHIRFSSEGEAIYQRYRLDNQILPLNQKDLDYYSQQAEDLVKKVDDIHDQGFELIQGVWNGSTFDSCDGVQYNNLQFDQAANLPISIKERINGLNSYAAFIGYKDKRSKTVTVEKLLSLDKPVHGCIQRAHLIMN
;
A
#
# COMPACT_ATOMS: atom_id res chain seq x y z
N MET A 1 -57.86 34.50 46.39
CA MET A 1 -56.69 35.31 46.76
C MET A 1 -55.45 34.43 46.81
N LYS A 2 -54.32 34.99 46.37
CA LYS A 2 -52.93 34.50 46.41
C LYS A 2 -52.49 33.51 45.33
N ARG A 3 -51.77 34.12 44.38
CA ARG A 3 -50.82 33.59 43.41
C ARG A 3 -49.66 32.89 44.12
N SER A 4 -49.08 31.88 43.49
CA SER A 4 -47.62 31.87 43.28
C SER A 4 -47.27 31.00 42.07
N LEU A 5 -46.50 31.60 41.18
CA LEU A 5 -45.84 31.00 40.04
C LEU A 5 -44.71 30.09 40.54
N PHE A 6 -44.51 28.94 39.92
CA PHE A 6 -43.16 28.40 39.71
C PHE A 6 -43.12 27.67 38.38
N SER A 7 -42.43 28.32 37.45
CA SER A 7 -41.98 27.80 36.17
C SER A 7 -40.79 26.88 36.44
N ILE A 8 -40.85 25.61 36.04
CA ILE A 8 -39.65 24.80 35.79
C ILE A 8 -39.85 24.08 34.46
N LEU A 9 -39.23 24.72 33.48
CA LEU A 9 -38.87 24.20 32.16
C LEU A 9 -37.87 23.04 32.37
N VAL A 10 -38.24 21.80 32.02
CA VAL A 10 -37.27 20.72 31.87
C VAL A 10 -37.18 20.37 30.40
N LEU A 11 -36.19 20.96 29.73
CA LEU A 11 -35.64 20.45 28.48
C LEU A 11 -35.02 19.08 28.79
N SER A 12 -35.67 18.01 28.37
CA SER A 12 -35.01 16.73 28.19
C SER A 12 -34.13 16.82 26.95
N LEU A 13 -32.88 17.22 27.16
CA LEU A 13 -31.79 17.08 26.20
C LEU A 13 -31.62 15.60 25.83
N LEU A 14 -31.76 15.32 24.54
CA LEU A 14 -31.28 14.09 23.91
C LEU A 14 -29.76 14.05 24.04
N GLY A 15 -29.28 13.50 25.16
CA GLY A 15 -27.89 13.13 25.35
C GLY A 15 -27.59 11.85 24.60
N GLY A 16 -27.30 11.96 23.30
CA GLY A 16 -26.61 10.92 22.56
C GLY A 16 -25.20 10.77 23.12
N CYS A 17 -24.97 9.77 23.97
CA CYS A 17 -23.62 9.32 24.30
C CYS A 17 -23.02 8.64 23.05
N SER A 18 -22.41 9.42 22.16
CA SER A 18 -21.40 8.89 21.25
C SER A 18 -20.14 8.63 22.07
N SER A 19 -19.94 7.39 22.49
CA SER A 19 -18.64 6.93 22.99
C SER A 19 -17.86 6.40 21.79
N PRO A 20 -16.77 7.03 21.33
CA PRO A 20 -15.88 6.41 20.36
C PRO A 20 -14.95 5.50 21.15
N GLY A 21 -15.30 4.21 21.21
CA GLY A 21 -14.61 3.25 22.08
C GLY A 21 -14.83 1.80 21.69
N SER A 22 -14.21 1.40 20.58
CA SER A 22 -13.45 0.14 20.44
C SER A 22 -14.11 -1.14 20.96
N TRP A 23 -14.93 -1.82 20.15
CA TRP A 23 -15.16 -3.28 20.21
C TRP A 23 -15.78 -3.80 18.90
N THR A 24 -15.02 -3.85 17.79
CA THR A 24 -15.35 -4.74 16.63
C THR A 24 -14.16 -5.17 15.74
N ASP A 25 -12.96 -4.61 15.87
CA ASP A 25 -11.92 -4.77 14.82
C ASP A 25 -11.28 -6.16 14.62
N HIS A 26 -11.60 -7.20 15.41
CA HIS A 26 -10.90 -8.49 15.22
C HIS A 26 -11.72 -9.78 15.36
N ILE A 27 -13.03 -9.76 15.59
CA ILE A 27 -13.82 -11.01 15.65
C ILE A 27 -15.24 -10.83 15.11
N SER A 28 -15.40 -10.76 13.79
CA SER A 28 -16.63 -11.22 13.09
C SER A 28 -16.46 -11.25 11.56
N SER A 29 -15.59 -12.11 11.03
CA SER A 29 -15.59 -12.45 9.59
C SER A 29 -16.03 -13.89 9.31
N LYS A 30 -16.71 -14.53 10.28
CA LYS A 30 -17.57 -15.68 10.01
C LYS A 30 -19.01 -15.24 10.21
N PHE A 31 -19.75 -15.12 9.11
CA PHE A 31 -21.21 -14.94 9.07
C PHE A 31 -21.75 -13.50 9.26
N SER A 32 -21.50 -12.62 8.28
CA SER A 32 -22.41 -11.52 7.97
C SER A 32 -22.29 -11.18 6.47
N GLY A 33 -23.41 -11.20 5.75
CA GLY A 33 -23.49 -11.11 4.29
C GLY A 33 -23.21 -9.72 3.70
N SER A 34 -22.28 -8.96 4.28
CA SER A 34 -21.72 -7.75 3.67
C SER A 34 -20.44 -8.10 2.91
N VAL A 35 -20.43 -7.77 1.62
CA VAL A 35 -19.26 -7.87 0.72
C VAL A 35 -18.30 -6.74 1.09
N GLU A 36 -17.69 -6.80 2.27
CA GLU A 36 -16.74 -5.78 2.69
C GLU A 36 -15.46 -5.93 1.86
N SER A 37 -15.01 -4.82 1.29
CA SER A 37 -13.75 -4.76 0.57
C SER A 37 -12.59 -4.84 1.57
N ALA A 38 -11.65 -5.76 1.34
CA ALA A 38 -10.42 -5.83 2.11
C ALA A 38 -9.32 -5.03 1.41
N GLU A 39 -8.69 -4.11 2.14
CA GLU A 39 -7.48 -3.42 1.71
C GLU A 39 -6.26 -4.12 2.28
N LEU A 40 -5.38 -4.55 1.39
CA LEU A 40 -4.17 -5.31 1.67
C LEU A 40 -2.96 -4.57 1.14
N SER A 41 -1.81 -4.84 1.72
CA SER A 41 -0.56 -4.22 1.32
C SER A 41 0.61 -5.19 1.46
N GLY A 42 1.67 -4.95 0.69
CA GLY A 42 2.84 -5.80 0.69
C GLY A 42 4.00 -5.15 -0.04
N GLY A 43 5.01 -5.95 -0.35
CA GLY A 43 6.22 -5.45 -0.98
C GLY A 43 7.29 -6.51 -1.07
N GLU A 44 8.30 -6.23 -1.87
CA GLU A 44 9.41 -7.15 -2.10
C GLU A 44 10.73 -6.41 -2.30
N LEU A 45 11.80 -7.14 -2.02
CA LEU A 45 13.17 -6.76 -2.33
C LEU A 45 13.75 -7.87 -3.21
N ALA A 46 14.11 -7.52 -4.44
CA ALA A 46 14.66 -8.43 -5.44
C ALA A 46 15.98 -7.85 -5.96
N GLY A 47 17.10 -8.35 -5.42
CA GLY A 47 18.42 -7.75 -5.66
C GLY A 47 18.48 -6.32 -5.13
N THR A 48 18.71 -5.36 -6.02
CA THR A 48 18.69 -3.91 -5.71
C THR A 48 17.35 -3.25 -6.02
N SER A 49 16.37 -3.98 -6.56
CA SER A 49 15.02 -3.47 -6.82
C SER A 49 14.14 -3.65 -5.60
N LYS A 50 13.31 -2.65 -5.29
CA LYS A 50 12.32 -2.70 -4.21
C LYS A 50 10.95 -2.30 -4.74
N ALA A 51 9.92 -3.03 -4.32
CA ALA A 51 8.55 -2.78 -4.74
C ALA A 51 7.61 -2.69 -3.53
N PHE A 52 6.60 -1.84 -3.67
CA PHE A 52 5.58 -1.53 -2.68
C PHE A 52 4.23 -1.76 -3.32
N TYR A 53 3.35 -2.49 -2.65
CA TYR A 53 2.08 -2.94 -3.21
C TYR A 53 0.91 -2.53 -2.34
N TRP A 54 -0.18 -2.13 -3.00
CA TRP A 54 -1.48 -1.92 -2.39
C TRP A 54 -2.54 -2.59 -3.24
N TYR A 55 -3.44 -3.31 -2.60
CA TYR A 55 -4.40 -4.19 -3.26
C TYR A 55 -5.74 -4.12 -2.53
N THR A 56 -6.83 -4.01 -3.28
CA THR A 56 -8.20 -4.07 -2.74
C THR A 56 -8.96 -5.22 -3.40
N ARG A 57 -9.56 -6.09 -2.59
CA ARG A 57 -10.37 -7.24 -3.05
C ARG A 57 -11.76 -7.25 -2.44
N ALA A 58 -12.71 -7.85 -3.16
CA ALA A 58 -14.08 -8.09 -2.68
C ALA A 58 -14.56 -9.47 -3.16
N LEU A 59 -15.18 -10.27 -2.29
CA LEU A 59 -15.55 -11.67 -2.58
C LEU A 59 -14.36 -12.50 -3.12
N SER A 60 -13.16 -12.29 -2.56
CA SER A 60 -11.90 -12.91 -3.03
C SER A 60 -11.52 -12.59 -4.48
N LYS A 61 -12.16 -11.61 -5.11
CA LYS A 61 -11.79 -11.14 -6.44
C LYS A 61 -11.05 -9.81 -6.36
N PRO A 62 -10.00 -9.61 -7.17
CA PRO A 62 -9.34 -8.33 -7.24
C PRO A 62 -10.28 -7.25 -7.77
N LYS A 63 -10.15 -6.03 -7.24
CA LYS A 63 -10.88 -4.85 -7.71
C LYS A 63 -9.94 -3.78 -8.24
N VAL A 64 -9.00 -3.36 -7.40
CA VAL A 64 -7.97 -2.40 -7.77
C VAL A 64 -6.67 -2.76 -7.09
N ALA A 65 -5.56 -2.46 -7.74
CA ALA A 65 -4.24 -2.59 -7.16
C ALA A 65 -3.34 -1.48 -7.68
N SER A 66 -2.22 -1.29 -7.00
CA SER A 66 -1.20 -0.33 -7.42
C SER A 66 0.15 -0.76 -6.89
N ASP A 67 1.18 -0.40 -7.63
CA ASP A 67 2.56 -0.57 -7.19
C ASP A 67 3.37 0.71 -7.30
N TYR A 68 4.45 0.75 -6.53
CA TYR A 68 5.59 1.62 -6.76
C TYR A 68 6.84 0.73 -6.75
N VAL A 69 7.64 0.81 -7.80
CA VAL A 69 8.83 -0.01 -7.97
C VAL A 69 10.01 0.89 -8.23
N GLN A 70 11.02 0.78 -7.37
CA GLN A 70 12.32 1.38 -7.60
C GLN A 70 13.28 0.30 -8.10
N LEU A 71 13.91 0.61 -9.23
CA LEU A 71 14.84 -0.23 -9.96
C LEU A 71 16.29 0.28 -9.71
N PRO A 72 17.32 -0.45 -10.20
CA PRO A 72 18.69 0.05 -10.20
C PRO A 72 18.81 1.38 -10.97
N ASP A 73 19.94 2.07 -10.80
CA ASP A 73 20.28 3.29 -11.55
C ASP A 73 19.26 4.43 -11.45
N ASN A 74 18.53 4.49 -10.32
CA ASN A 74 17.48 5.45 -10.02
C ASN A 74 16.24 5.35 -10.94
N ALA A 75 16.13 4.31 -11.78
CA ALA A 75 14.91 4.06 -12.52
C ALA A 75 13.76 3.70 -11.56
N TRP A 76 12.54 4.05 -11.94
CA TRP A 76 11.37 3.81 -11.12
C TRP A 76 10.11 3.79 -11.97
N TYR A 77 9.06 3.15 -11.46
CA TYR A 77 7.72 3.30 -12.00
C TYR A 77 6.67 3.13 -10.92
N LYS A 78 5.46 3.59 -11.22
CA LYS A 78 4.27 3.29 -10.44
C LYS A 78 3.13 2.89 -11.37
N SER A 79 2.27 2.01 -10.88
CA SER A 79 1.17 1.45 -11.67
C SER A 79 -0.14 1.53 -10.93
N SER A 80 -1.24 1.64 -11.68
CA SER A 80 -2.59 1.36 -11.21
C SER A 80 -3.23 0.31 -12.09
N TYR A 81 -3.92 -0.62 -11.45
CA TYR A 81 -4.59 -1.77 -12.04
C TYR A 81 -6.05 -1.76 -11.62
N GLN A 82 -6.94 -2.12 -12.53
CA GLN A 82 -8.37 -2.29 -12.24
C GLN A 82 -8.87 -3.58 -12.88
N TRP A 83 -9.64 -4.34 -12.11
CA TRP A 83 -10.30 -5.56 -12.55
C TRP A 83 -11.81 -5.37 -12.59
N GLN A 84 -12.45 -6.10 -13.51
CA GLN A 84 -13.88 -6.28 -13.58
C GLN A 84 -14.19 -7.78 -13.55
N ASP A 85 -14.98 -8.21 -12.58
CA ASP A 85 -15.40 -9.61 -12.37
C ASP A 85 -14.27 -10.64 -12.27
N GLY A 86 -13.04 -10.20 -11.97
CA GLY A 86 -11.84 -11.04 -11.86
C GLY A 86 -10.93 -10.99 -13.08
N THR A 87 -11.33 -10.29 -14.14
CA THR A 87 -10.51 -10.06 -15.35
C THR A 87 -9.89 -8.67 -15.31
N ILE A 88 -8.60 -8.56 -15.63
CA ILE A 88 -7.93 -7.26 -15.72
C ILE A 88 -8.62 -6.40 -16.79
N LYS A 89 -8.96 -5.16 -16.43
CA LYS A 89 -9.71 -4.24 -17.28
C LYS A 89 -8.87 -3.07 -17.76
N GLU A 90 -8.00 -2.56 -16.88
CA GLU A 90 -7.21 -1.37 -17.16
C GLU A 90 -5.89 -1.40 -16.42
N ILE A 91 -4.83 -1.01 -17.13
CA ILE A 91 -3.48 -0.85 -16.60
C ILE A 91 -2.99 0.53 -17.02
N VAL A 92 -2.57 1.33 -16.05
CA VAL A 92 -1.84 2.58 -16.29
C VAL A 92 -0.54 2.51 -15.52
N ARG A 93 0.59 2.78 -16.19
CA ARG A 93 1.92 2.82 -15.58
C ARG A 93 2.70 4.01 -16.11
N GLU A 94 3.33 4.74 -15.21
CA GLU A 94 4.25 5.83 -15.56
C GLU A 94 5.52 5.72 -14.73
N GLY A 95 6.61 6.26 -15.26
CA GLY A 95 7.89 6.24 -14.58
C GLY A 95 9.03 6.73 -15.44
N GLU A 96 10.24 6.46 -14.98
CA GLU A 96 11.49 6.75 -15.66
C GLU A 96 12.31 5.48 -15.79
N VAL A 97 12.74 5.19 -17.02
CA VAL A 97 13.55 4.01 -17.33
C VAL A 97 14.88 4.44 -17.91
N GLN A 98 15.95 3.74 -17.54
CA GLN A 98 17.27 3.95 -18.13
C GLN A 98 17.25 3.53 -19.60
N GLN A 99 17.56 4.46 -20.50
CA GLN A 99 17.90 4.15 -21.88
C GLN A 99 19.41 3.99 -22.00
N SER A 100 19.83 3.05 -22.84
CA SER A 100 21.21 2.54 -22.94
C SER A 100 22.29 3.62 -22.79
N SER A 101 22.17 4.73 -23.54
CA SER A 101 23.14 5.84 -23.57
C SER A 101 22.62 7.18 -23.07
N ASP A 102 21.30 7.34 -22.90
CA ASP A 102 20.67 8.66 -22.86
C ASP A 102 20.09 9.03 -21.49
N GLY A 103 20.50 8.30 -20.45
CA GLY A 103 20.02 8.51 -19.09
C GLY A 103 18.59 8.01 -18.87
N LEU A 104 17.96 8.53 -17.82
CA LEU A 104 16.57 8.23 -17.50
C LEU A 104 15.63 8.95 -18.46
N LYS A 105 14.67 8.21 -19.01
CA LYS A 105 13.63 8.73 -19.91
C LYS A 105 12.24 8.45 -19.36
N PRO A 106 11.33 9.42 -19.40
CA PRO A 106 9.96 9.22 -18.94
C PRO A 106 9.22 8.29 -19.90
N PHE A 107 8.36 7.46 -19.35
CA PHE A 107 7.49 6.60 -20.13
C PHE A 107 6.07 6.53 -19.54
N LEU A 108 5.10 6.21 -20.38
CA LEU A 108 3.71 6.01 -20.02
C LEU A 108 3.16 4.80 -20.78
N VAL A 109 2.51 3.90 -20.07
CA VAL A 109 1.78 2.76 -20.62
C VAL A 109 0.34 2.88 -20.17
N HIS A 110 -0.60 2.77 -21.11
CA HIS A 110 -2.03 2.71 -20.82
C HIS A 110 -2.66 1.64 -21.71
N ILE A 111 -3.22 0.61 -21.07
CA ILE A 111 -3.85 -0.53 -21.72
C ILE A 111 -5.25 -0.69 -21.15
N ARG A 112 -6.25 -0.91 -22.02
CA ARG A 112 -7.60 -1.32 -21.62
C ARG A 112 -7.95 -2.61 -22.33
N PHE A 113 -8.59 -3.52 -21.61
CA PHE A 113 -8.96 -4.84 -22.07
C PHE A 113 -10.47 -4.97 -22.26
N SER A 114 -10.93 -5.89 -23.11
CA SER A 114 -12.32 -6.30 -23.22
C SER A 114 -12.73 -7.21 -22.05
N SER A 115 -13.99 -7.65 -22.00
CA SER A 115 -14.44 -8.69 -21.06
C SER A 115 -13.76 -10.03 -21.29
N GLU A 116 -13.34 -10.29 -22.52
CA GLU A 116 -12.66 -11.49 -22.98
C GLU A 116 -11.13 -11.43 -22.76
N GLY A 117 -10.61 -10.29 -22.28
CA GLY A 117 -9.18 -10.08 -22.05
C GLY A 117 -8.41 -9.58 -23.28
N GLU A 118 -9.09 -9.18 -24.36
CA GLU A 118 -8.44 -8.64 -25.55
C GLU A 118 -8.08 -7.15 -25.36
N ALA A 119 -6.89 -6.72 -25.78
CA ALA A 119 -6.51 -5.31 -25.67
C ALA A 119 -7.26 -4.43 -26.68
N ILE A 120 -8.25 -3.67 -26.19
CA ILE A 120 -9.11 -2.76 -26.97
C ILE A 120 -8.57 -1.33 -27.03
N TYR A 121 -7.60 -1.00 -26.17
CA TYR A 121 -6.89 0.27 -26.19
C TYR A 121 -5.46 0.07 -25.73
N GLN A 122 -4.51 0.69 -26.43
CA GLN A 122 -3.09 0.60 -26.13
C GLN A 122 -2.42 1.94 -26.44
N ARG A 123 -1.62 2.43 -25.49
CA ARG A 123 -0.78 3.61 -25.68
C ARG A 123 0.49 3.44 -24.87
N TYR A 124 1.60 3.27 -25.58
CA TYR A 124 2.92 3.31 -24.99
C TYR A 124 3.66 4.54 -25.51
N ARG A 125 4.16 5.34 -24.58
CA ARG A 125 5.07 6.44 -24.84
C ARG A 125 6.38 6.24 -24.14
N LEU A 126 7.46 6.52 -24.84
CA LEU A 126 8.81 6.60 -24.31
C LEU A 126 9.44 7.89 -24.86
N ASP A 127 9.85 8.79 -23.97
CA ASP A 127 10.45 10.08 -24.36
C ASP A 127 9.61 10.83 -25.43
N ASN A 128 8.30 10.92 -25.19
CA ASN A 128 7.28 11.47 -26.09
C ASN A 128 7.06 10.72 -27.42
N GLN A 129 7.84 9.68 -27.74
CA GLN A 129 7.62 8.84 -28.92
C GLN A 129 6.54 7.81 -28.63
N ILE A 130 5.60 7.64 -29.57
CA ILE A 130 4.57 6.60 -29.48
C ILE A 130 5.12 5.31 -30.07
N LEU A 131 5.12 4.24 -29.28
CA LEU A 131 5.64 2.93 -29.67
C LEU A 131 4.51 1.90 -29.62
N PRO A 132 4.49 0.91 -30.53
CA PRO A 132 3.53 -0.18 -30.47
C PRO A 132 3.88 -1.13 -29.31
N LEU A 133 2.85 -1.69 -28.68
CA LEU A 133 2.98 -2.85 -27.79
C LEU A 133 2.63 -4.10 -28.58
N ASN A 134 3.45 -5.15 -28.46
CA ASN A 134 3.13 -6.45 -29.04
C ASN A 134 2.45 -7.36 -28.00
N GLN A 135 1.99 -8.54 -28.41
CA GLN A 135 1.30 -9.46 -27.52
C GLN A 135 2.12 -9.85 -26.27
N LYS A 136 3.43 -10.07 -26.43
CA LYS A 136 4.32 -10.39 -25.32
C LYS A 136 4.39 -9.26 -24.28
N ASP A 137 4.34 -8.00 -24.73
CA ASP A 137 4.31 -6.85 -23.82
C ASP A 137 2.97 -6.81 -23.07
N LEU A 138 1.85 -7.06 -23.76
CA LEU A 138 0.51 -7.11 -23.15
C LEU A 138 0.41 -8.23 -22.10
N ASP A 139 0.92 -9.41 -22.43
CA ASP A 139 0.98 -10.56 -21.52
C ASP A 139 1.86 -10.25 -20.31
N TYR A 140 2.99 -9.58 -20.52
CA TYR A 140 3.88 -9.15 -19.44
C TYR A 140 3.18 -8.20 -18.46
N TYR A 141 2.50 -7.16 -18.94
CA TYR A 141 1.79 -6.23 -18.05
C TYR A 141 0.65 -6.91 -17.29
N SER A 142 -0.09 -7.81 -17.96
CA SER A 142 -1.19 -8.56 -17.34
C SER A 142 -0.66 -9.52 -16.27
N GLN A 143 0.42 -10.25 -16.56
CA GLN A 143 1.05 -11.16 -15.61
C GLN A 143 1.58 -10.42 -14.38
N GLN A 144 2.16 -9.23 -14.54
CA GLN A 144 2.63 -8.42 -13.41
C GLN A 144 1.48 -8.01 -12.48
N ALA A 145 0.29 -7.74 -13.02
CA ALA A 145 -0.89 -7.43 -12.22
C ALA A 145 -1.34 -8.65 -11.39
N GLU A 146 -1.37 -9.84 -11.99
CA GLU A 146 -1.73 -11.10 -11.31
C GLU A 146 -0.67 -11.51 -10.27
N ASP A 147 0.62 -11.37 -10.60
CA ASP A 147 1.72 -11.64 -9.68
C ASP A 147 1.65 -10.76 -8.44
N LEU A 148 1.28 -9.48 -8.59
CA LEU A 148 1.09 -8.56 -7.47
C LEU A 148 -0.01 -9.06 -6.55
N VAL A 149 -1.18 -9.43 -7.09
CA VAL A 149 -2.32 -9.96 -6.32
C VAL A 149 -1.87 -11.16 -5.50
N LYS A 150 -1.23 -12.13 -6.16
CA LYS A 150 -0.73 -13.34 -5.50
C LYS A 150 0.26 -13.01 -4.39
N LYS A 151 1.25 -12.15 -4.63
CA LYS A 151 2.26 -11.78 -3.63
C LYS A 151 1.63 -11.13 -2.41
N VAL A 152 0.67 -10.21 -2.60
CA VAL A 152 0.02 -9.53 -1.48
C VAL A 152 -0.86 -10.50 -0.70
N ASP A 153 -1.58 -11.39 -1.37
CA ASP A 153 -2.35 -12.46 -0.71
C ASP A 153 -1.43 -13.40 0.09
N ASP A 154 -0.30 -13.84 -0.49
CA ASP A 154 0.67 -14.70 0.20
C ASP A 154 1.26 -14.01 1.46
N ILE A 155 1.55 -12.70 1.39
CA ILE A 155 2.02 -11.89 2.55
C ILE A 155 0.92 -11.78 3.61
N HIS A 156 -0.31 -11.49 3.19
CA HIS A 156 -1.44 -11.35 4.09
C HIS A 156 -1.82 -12.66 4.80
N ASP A 157 -1.78 -13.79 4.09
CA ASP A 157 -2.08 -15.11 4.63
C ASP A 157 -1.06 -15.54 5.71
N GLN A 158 0.14 -14.95 5.70
CA GLN A 158 1.14 -15.09 6.77
C GLN A 158 0.91 -14.13 7.95
N GLY A 159 -0.11 -13.28 7.89
CA GLY A 159 -0.42 -12.27 8.90
C GLY A 159 0.41 -11.00 8.81
N PHE A 160 1.06 -10.76 7.66
CA PHE A 160 1.92 -9.60 7.45
C PHE A 160 1.30 -8.55 6.52
N GLU A 161 1.83 -7.34 6.58
CA GLU A 161 1.46 -6.19 5.76
C GLU A 161 2.69 -5.31 5.47
N LEU A 162 2.55 -4.37 4.53
CA LEU A 162 3.53 -3.31 4.33
C LEU A 162 3.38 -2.24 5.41
N ILE A 163 4.48 -1.92 6.07
CA ILE A 163 4.56 -0.88 7.08
C ILE A 163 5.69 0.06 6.70
N GLN A 164 5.38 1.36 6.73
CA GLN A 164 6.29 2.43 6.33
C GLN A 164 6.27 3.52 7.41
N GLY A 165 7.37 4.26 7.55
CA GLY A 165 7.44 5.35 8.52
C GLY A 165 8.83 5.93 8.68
N VAL A 166 8.96 6.82 9.65
CA VAL A 166 10.24 7.45 10.00
C VAL A 166 10.64 6.99 11.39
N TRP A 167 11.81 6.37 11.49
CA TRP A 167 12.46 6.11 12.76
C TRP A 167 13.27 7.35 13.16
N ASN A 168 13.00 7.92 14.33
CA ASN A 168 13.67 9.14 14.79
C ASN A 168 14.80 8.89 15.81
N GLY A 169 15.22 7.63 16.00
CA GLY A 169 16.21 7.24 17.02
C GLY A 169 15.59 6.69 18.32
N SER A 170 14.28 6.91 18.52
CA SER A 170 13.56 6.47 19.72
C SER A 170 12.22 5.80 19.42
N THR A 171 11.51 6.32 18.43
CA THR A 171 10.17 5.89 18.06
C THR A 171 10.06 5.80 16.54
N PHE A 172 9.14 4.94 16.11
CA PHE A 172 8.77 4.77 14.72
C PHE A 172 7.45 5.48 14.47
N ASP A 173 7.51 6.62 13.78
CA ASP A 173 6.36 7.39 13.36
C ASP A 173 5.87 6.81 12.03
N SER A 174 4.87 5.95 12.09
CA SER A 174 4.38 5.25 10.89
C SER A 174 3.55 6.17 10.00
N CYS A 175 3.50 5.84 8.70
CA CYS A 175 2.79 6.59 7.68
C CYS A 175 1.26 6.64 7.89
N ASP A 176 0.70 5.75 8.73
CA ASP A 176 -0.71 5.77 9.11
C ASP A 176 -1.01 6.69 10.31
N GLY A 177 0.02 7.40 10.80
CA GLY A 177 -0.08 8.35 11.92
C GLY A 177 0.07 7.73 13.30
N VAL A 178 0.28 6.41 13.40
CA VAL A 178 0.53 5.76 14.68
C VAL A 178 2.02 5.75 15.00
N GLN A 179 2.36 6.19 16.21
CA GLN A 179 3.71 6.09 16.77
C GLN A 179 3.88 4.76 17.51
N TYR A 180 5.01 4.08 17.26
CA TYR A 180 5.43 2.84 17.91
C TYR A 180 6.75 3.05 18.66
N ASN A 181 6.88 2.41 19.82
CA ASN A 181 8.02 2.59 20.71
C ASN A 181 9.06 1.48 20.56
N ASN A 182 8.72 0.41 19.87
CA ASN A 182 9.56 -0.77 19.75
C ASN A 182 9.53 -1.34 18.33
N LEU A 183 10.70 -1.60 17.78
CA LEU A 183 10.89 -2.35 16.54
C LEU A 183 11.55 -3.69 16.90
N GLN A 184 10.79 -4.77 16.81
CA GLN A 184 11.30 -6.13 16.97
C GLN A 184 11.60 -6.71 15.60
N PHE A 185 12.71 -7.42 15.45
CA PHE A 185 13.04 -8.11 14.21
C PHE A 185 12.95 -9.61 14.47
N ASP A 186 11.98 -10.28 13.84
CA ASP A 186 11.77 -11.72 14.04
C ASP A 186 13.01 -12.52 13.62
N GLN A 187 13.69 -12.06 12.56
CA GLN A 187 14.97 -12.60 12.11
C GLN A 187 16.15 -11.67 12.45
N ALA A 188 16.20 -11.13 13.67
CA ALA A 188 17.29 -10.24 14.12
C ALA A 188 18.70 -10.83 13.87
N ALA A 189 18.88 -12.14 13.81
CA ALA A 189 20.16 -12.80 13.54
C ALA A 189 20.71 -12.56 12.12
N ASN A 190 19.85 -12.22 11.14
CA ASN A 190 20.22 -12.13 9.73
C ASN A 190 20.41 -10.70 9.20
N LEU A 191 20.19 -9.69 10.06
CA LEU A 191 20.45 -8.30 9.69
C LEU A 191 21.93 -7.96 9.95
N PRO A 192 22.68 -7.52 8.93
CA PRO A 192 24.04 -7.01 9.10
C PRO A 192 24.09 -5.97 10.22
N ILE A 193 25.15 -6.00 11.03
CA ILE A 193 25.36 -5.08 12.16
C ILE A 193 25.25 -3.62 11.71
N SER A 194 25.76 -3.30 10.52
CA SER A 194 25.67 -1.96 9.91
C SER A 194 24.23 -1.48 9.66
N ILE A 195 23.27 -2.38 9.42
CA ILE A 195 21.85 -2.04 9.28
C ILE A 195 21.24 -1.76 10.67
N LYS A 196 21.57 -2.58 11.66
CA LYS A 196 21.13 -2.37 13.05
C LYS A 196 21.64 -1.05 13.62
N GLU A 197 22.91 -0.73 13.38
CA GLU A 197 23.53 0.53 13.81
C GLU A 197 22.92 1.75 13.10
N ARG A 198 22.63 1.65 11.78
CA ARG A 198 21.97 2.73 11.05
C ARG A 198 20.54 2.99 11.51
N ILE A 199 19.77 1.93 11.80
CA ILE A 199 18.43 2.07 12.37
C ILE A 199 18.54 2.72 13.75
N ASN A 200 19.36 2.20 14.64
CA ASN A 200 19.41 2.70 16.02
C ASN A 200 20.02 4.11 16.17
N GLY A 201 20.90 4.53 15.25
CA GLY A 201 21.70 5.75 15.41
C GLY A 201 21.20 6.99 14.67
N LEU A 202 20.28 6.88 13.71
CA LEU A 202 19.96 7.99 12.79
C LEU A 202 18.47 8.10 12.48
N ASN A 203 17.98 9.33 12.37
CA ASN A 203 16.68 9.62 11.78
C ASN A 203 16.64 9.08 10.35
N SER A 204 15.75 8.12 10.08
CA SER A 204 15.73 7.35 8.83
C SER A 204 14.31 7.00 8.42
N TYR A 205 14.01 7.09 7.13
CA TYR A 205 12.84 6.44 6.56
C TYR A 205 13.07 4.94 6.54
N ALA A 206 12.09 4.16 6.98
CA ALA A 206 12.12 2.71 6.90
C ALA A 206 10.80 2.15 6.38
N ALA A 207 10.91 1.08 5.61
CA ALA A 207 9.78 0.28 5.17
C ALA A 207 10.09 -1.20 5.29
N PHE A 208 9.09 -1.98 5.70
CA PHE A 208 9.24 -3.40 5.96
C PHE A 208 7.93 -4.16 5.78
N ILE A 209 8.05 -5.47 5.64
CA ILE A 209 6.98 -6.44 5.79
C ILE A 209 6.98 -6.94 7.23
N GLY A 210 5.81 -6.98 7.84
CA GLY A 210 5.66 -7.38 9.24
C GLY A 210 4.24 -7.16 9.74
N TYR A 211 4.07 -7.07 11.05
CA TYR A 211 2.76 -6.74 11.66
C TYR A 211 2.92 -5.72 12.78
N LYS A 212 1.83 -5.00 13.09
CA LYS A 212 1.78 -3.97 14.12
C LYS A 212 0.92 -4.44 15.29
N ASP A 213 1.44 -4.36 16.50
CA ASP A 213 0.65 -4.46 17.72
C ASP A 213 0.45 -3.06 18.32
N LYS A 214 -0.75 -2.52 18.11
CA LYS A 214 -1.14 -1.20 18.61
C LYS A 214 -1.23 -1.14 20.14
N ARG A 215 -1.47 -2.28 20.82
CA ARG A 215 -1.60 -2.33 22.29
C ARG A 215 -0.23 -2.25 22.95
N SER A 216 0.72 -3.06 22.49
CA SER A 216 2.10 -3.04 22.99
C SER A 216 2.96 -1.94 22.36
N LYS A 217 2.44 -1.20 21.37
CA LYS A 217 3.17 -0.19 20.59
C LYS A 217 4.45 -0.77 19.98
N THR A 218 4.35 -2.01 19.52
CA THR A 218 5.44 -2.76 18.90
C THR A 218 5.15 -2.98 17.43
N VAL A 219 6.17 -2.84 16.61
CA VAL A 219 6.17 -3.33 15.25
C VAL A 219 7.13 -4.50 15.17
N THR A 220 6.62 -5.61 14.64
CA THR A 220 7.43 -6.80 14.42
C THR A 220 7.77 -6.88 12.94
N VAL A 221 9.05 -6.89 12.64
CA VAL A 221 9.63 -6.84 11.30
C VAL A 221 10.06 -8.23 10.88
N GLU A 222 9.42 -8.75 9.84
CA GLU A 222 9.82 -9.99 9.18
C GLU A 222 10.88 -9.71 8.12
N LYS A 223 10.67 -8.69 7.28
CA LYS A 223 11.58 -8.35 6.18
C LYS A 223 11.75 -6.85 6.02
N LEU A 224 12.99 -6.36 6.04
CA LEU A 224 13.32 -4.99 5.69
C LEU A 224 13.27 -4.79 4.18
N LEU A 225 12.52 -3.78 3.70
CA LEU A 225 12.41 -3.42 2.29
C LEU A 225 13.26 -2.20 1.92
N SER A 226 13.30 -1.19 2.79
CA SER A 226 14.01 0.06 2.53
C SER A 226 14.51 0.69 3.82
N LEU A 227 15.70 1.27 3.76
CA LEU A 227 16.28 2.13 4.79
C LEU A 227 16.98 3.32 4.14
N ASP A 228 16.41 4.50 4.26
CA ASP A 228 16.87 5.72 3.57
C ASP A 228 16.83 6.95 4.49
N LYS A 229 17.28 8.10 3.98
CA LYS A 229 17.19 9.39 4.66
C LYS A 229 15.71 9.79 4.87
N PRO A 230 15.40 10.52 5.95
CA PRO A 230 14.02 10.83 6.34
C PRO A 230 13.30 11.76 5.36
N VAL A 231 14.06 12.53 4.56
CA VAL A 231 13.54 13.44 3.52
C VAL A 231 12.76 12.70 2.43
N HIS A 232 12.97 11.39 2.26
CA HIS A 232 12.26 10.57 1.28
C HIS A 232 10.74 10.52 1.52
N GLY A 233 10.29 10.57 2.78
CA GLY A 233 8.87 10.46 3.15
C GLY A 233 8.22 9.11 2.77
N CYS A 234 6.95 8.98 3.14
CA CYS A 234 6.13 7.80 2.88
C CYS A 234 5.82 7.66 1.39
N ILE A 235 6.03 6.47 0.82
CA ILE A 235 5.65 6.20 -0.56
C ILE A 235 4.13 6.13 -0.65
N GLN A 236 3.58 6.95 -1.54
CA GLN A 236 2.14 7.08 -1.73
C GLN A 236 1.64 5.98 -2.67
N ARG A 237 0.43 5.50 -2.39
CA ARG A 237 -0.33 4.64 -3.29
C ARG A 237 -0.53 5.36 -4.63
N ALA A 238 -0.30 4.67 -5.74
CA ALA A 238 -0.51 5.24 -7.06
C ALA A 238 -1.99 5.27 -7.43
N HIS A 239 -2.44 6.42 -7.94
CA HIS A 239 -3.82 6.66 -8.39
C HIS A 239 -3.81 7.21 -9.82
N LEU A 240 -3.48 6.35 -10.79
CA LEU A 240 -3.36 6.71 -12.20
C LEU A 240 -4.65 6.47 -13.00
N ILE A 241 -5.52 5.59 -12.52
CA ILE A 241 -6.86 5.37 -13.07
C ILE A 241 -7.82 6.24 -12.28
N MET A 242 -8.40 7.25 -12.93
CA MET A 242 -9.42 8.10 -12.31
C MET A 242 -10.79 7.41 -12.40
N ASN A 243 -11.49 7.33 -11.27
CA ASN A 243 -12.89 6.91 -11.21
C ASN A 243 -13.84 8.00 -11.69
#